data_AF-A0A7K7WU67-F1
#
_entry.id   AF-A0A7K7WU67-F1
#
_cell.length_a   1.000
_cell.length_b   1.000
_cell.length_c   1.000
_cell.angle_alpha   90.00
_cell.angle_beta   90.00
_cell.angle_gamma   90.00
#
_symmetry.space_group_name_H-M   'P 1'
#
loop_
_entity.id
_entity.type
_entity.pdbx_description
1 polymer ?
#
loop_
_entity_poly.entity_id
_entity_poly.type
_entity_poly.pdbx_seq_one_letter_code
_entity_poly.pdbx_strand_id
1 'polypeptide(L)'
;AWPLTAAQASLLTLEPPWSMIFPGESVTLTCQGSHLPGQGSTTWYHNDNVIARTDTDTYRITNAKQKHTGKYQCRSPGSMHSNSVTLMVFYDWIILQVPSYMVFEGDPLHMRCRAWNNWSLSMVTYYKDGTDITVQDASAELSIPRAQTHHSGRYHCSGWTNSFLSLTKRVSRVLHISFPELFSCPVLSTDNSTEPLEGGSLRMSCVTHLSPHKSHTRLQYLFYRNGAVLQGPESALEYSVPVLRLAESGSYSCEVQTETSSVQKRSPQVLITVKRAPVSGVTLEVQPRGGQVKEGERLVLSCLVAAGAGPISFSWHRQGSAEVLGKDTHLVIPSVQGSDAGLYYCKASNWNGAAQSAQVQVTVIG
;
A
#
# COMPACT_ATOMS: atom_id res chain seq x y z
N ALA A 1 -30.76 20.89 -5.04
CA ALA A 1 -30.16 20.22 -3.87
C ALA A 1 -28.69 20.60 -3.81
N TRP A 2 -28.30 21.44 -2.84
CA TRP A 2 -26.88 21.78 -2.63
C TRP A 2 -26.18 20.57 -1.98
N PRO A 3 -24.94 20.24 -2.36
CA PRO A 3 -24.22 19.16 -1.70
C PRO A 3 -23.91 19.56 -0.25
N LEU A 4 -24.17 18.65 0.69
CA LEU A 4 -23.70 18.76 2.07
C LEU A 4 -22.17 18.71 2.04
N THR A 5 -21.53 19.88 2.15
CA THR A 5 -20.08 19.97 2.35
C THR A 5 -19.74 19.32 3.69
N ALA A 6 -18.88 18.30 3.67
CA ALA A 6 -18.34 17.71 4.88
C ALA A 6 -17.64 18.81 5.69
N ALA A 7 -18.03 18.99 6.96
CA ALA A 7 -17.44 19.99 7.84
C ALA A 7 -15.95 19.64 8.08
N GLN A 8 -15.05 20.54 7.68
CA GLN A 8 -13.61 20.40 7.88
C GLN A 8 -13.28 20.50 9.39
N ALA A 9 -12.30 19.71 9.86
CA ALA A 9 -11.82 19.80 11.23
C ALA A 9 -10.90 21.01 11.43
N SER A 10 -10.99 21.67 12.60
CA SER A 10 -10.03 22.71 12.99
C SER A 10 -8.62 22.12 13.17
N LEU A 11 -7.59 22.94 13.09
CA LEU A 11 -6.19 22.59 13.36
C LEU A 11 -5.67 23.45 14.52
N LEU A 12 -5.28 22.81 15.62
CA LEU A 12 -4.71 23.47 16.79
C LEU A 12 -3.18 23.41 16.75
N THR A 13 -2.55 24.58 16.86
CA THR A 13 -1.09 24.74 16.96
C THR A 13 -0.69 25.54 18.19
N LEU A 14 0.55 25.37 18.65
CA LEU A 14 1.11 26.08 19.79
C LEU A 14 2.26 26.96 19.31
N GLU A 15 2.37 28.15 19.90
CA GLU A 15 3.49 29.05 19.74
C GLU A 15 4.02 29.48 21.11
N PRO A 16 5.26 29.06 21.48
CA PRO A 16 6.16 28.17 20.74
C PRO A 16 5.63 26.71 20.64
N PRO A 17 6.11 25.89 19.68
CA PRO A 17 5.48 24.60 19.33
C PRO A 17 5.76 23.44 20.30
N TRP A 18 6.29 23.73 21.49
CA TRP A 18 6.81 22.72 22.41
C TRP A 18 5.72 22.08 23.27
N SER A 19 5.80 20.76 23.44
CA SER A 19 4.96 19.99 24.37
C SER A 19 5.27 20.30 25.83
N MET A 20 6.44 20.85 26.14
CA MET A 20 6.91 21.11 27.49
C MET A 20 7.45 22.52 27.66
N ILE A 21 7.00 23.18 28.73
CA ILE A 21 7.41 24.53 29.13
C ILE A 21 7.67 24.60 30.63
N PHE A 22 8.44 25.59 31.06
CA PHE A 22 8.65 25.88 32.47
C PHE A 22 7.47 26.66 33.09
N PRO A 23 7.26 26.57 34.41
CA PRO A 23 6.34 27.44 35.11
C PRO A 23 6.68 28.92 34.91
N GLY A 24 5.67 29.77 34.78
CA GLY A 24 5.84 31.20 34.50
C GLY A 24 5.91 31.55 33.01
N GLU A 25 6.20 30.59 32.14
CA GLU A 25 6.25 30.83 30.69
C GLU A 25 4.85 31.07 30.11
N SER A 26 4.80 31.61 28.90
CA SER A 26 3.56 31.83 28.17
C SER A 26 3.55 31.03 26.88
N VAL A 27 2.37 30.51 26.52
CA VAL A 27 2.15 29.80 25.26
C VAL A 27 0.85 30.31 24.64
N THR A 28 0.88 30.53 23.33
CA THR A 28 -0.29 30.93 22.56
C THR A 28 -0.78 29.72 21.79
N LEU A 29 -2.05 29.38 21.96
CA LEU A 29 -2.74 28.35 21.21
C LEU A 29 -3.49 29.03 20.06
N THR A 30 -3.33 28.52 18.84
CA THR A 30 -3.98 29.07 17.64
C THR A 30 -4.85 27.99 17.00
N CYS A 31 -6.11 28.33 16.73
CA CYS A 31 -7.10 27.43 16.15
C CYS A 31 -7.37 27.84 14.70
N GLN A 32 -6.85 27.09 13.74
CA GLN A 32 -7.11 27.33 12.34
C GLN A 32 -8.35 26.54 11.90
N GLY A 33 -9.43 27.24 11.54
CA GLY A 33 -10.65 26.65 11.00
C GLY A 33 -11.18 27.42 9.79
N SER A 34 -12.32 26.97 9.27
CA SER A 34 -13.03 27.67 8.20
C SER A 34 -13.75 28.90 8.75
N HIS A 35 -13.00 29.96 9.06
CA HIS A 35 -13.56 31.19 9.62
C HIS A 35 -14.16 32.06 8.51
N LEU A 36 -15.49 32.01 8.34
CA LEU A 36 -16.20 33.04 7.58
C LEU A 36 -16.40 34.29 8.48
N PRO A 37 -16.26 35.52 7.95
CA PRO A 37 -16.50 36.72 8.75
C PRO A 37 -17.94 36.72 9.31
N GLY A 38 -18.08 36.82 10.64
CA GLY A 38 -19.38 36.89 11.32
C GLY A 38 -19.95 35.57 11.84
N GLN A 39 -19.19 34.46 11.83
CA GLN A 39 -19.71 33.11 12.13
C GLN A 39 -19.68 32.67 13.61
N GLY A 40 -19.27 33.54 14.54
CA GLY A 40 -19.34 33.30 16.00
C GLY A 40 -18.00 32.99 16.68
N SER A 41 -18.03 32.62 17.96
CA SER A 41 -16.84 32.44 18.81
C SER A 41 -16.19 31.05 18.70
N THR A 42 -14.86 30.98 18.67
CA THR A 42 -14.07 29.74 18.81
C THR A 42 -14.17 29.19 20.24
N THR A 43 -14.45 27.89 20.38
CA THR A 43 -14.56 27.22 21.69
C THR A 43 -13.29 26.45 22.01
N TRP A 44 -12.75 26.65 23.22
CA TRP A 44 -11.51 26.04 23.69
C TRP A 44 -11.78 25.00 24.77
N TYR A 45 -11.06 23.87 24.70
CA TYR A 45 -11.22 22.74 25.58
C TYR A 45 -9.89 22.40 26.26
N HIS A 46 -9.94 22.09 27.55
CA HIS A 46 -8.84 21.53 28.33
C HIS A 46 -9.33 20.30 29.09
N ASN A 47 -8.69 19.16 28.85
CA ASN A 47 -9.10 17.84 29.36
C ASN A 47 -10.60 17.60 29.10
N ASP A 48 -11.01 17.82 27.85
CA ASP A 48 -12.39 17.67 27.33
C ASP A 48 -13.44 18.62 27.95
N ASN A 49 -13.04 19.53 28.83
CA ASN A 49 -13.91 20.56 29.42
C ASN A 49 -13.74 21.91 28.71
N VAL A 50 -14.84 22.64 28.51
CA VAL A 50 -14.79 24.00 27.93
C VAL A 50 -14.13 24.96 28.92
N ILE A 51 -13.06 25.64 28.49
CA ILE A 51 -12.33 26.62 29.31
C ILE A 51 -12.54 28.07 28.88
N ALA A 52 -12.86 28.30 27.61
CA ALA A 52 -13.09 29.64 27.07
C ALA A 52 -13.89 29.59 25.77
N ARG A 53 -14.55 30.71 25.46
CA ARG A 53 -15.10 31.04 24.14
C ARG A 53 -14.56 32.41 23.77
N THR A 54 -13.88 32.51 22.63
CA THR A 54 -13.22 33.76 22.21
C THR A 54 -13.66 34.10 20.79
N ASP A 55 -13.81 35.39 20.52
CA ASP A 55 -14.05 35.88 19.14
C ASP A 55 -12.75 35.87 18.32
N THR A 56 -11.61 35.65 18.98
CA THR A 56 -10.31 35.42 18.34
C THR A 56 -10.04 33.92 18.18
N ASP A 57 -9.25 33.59 17.16
CA ASP A 57 -8.72 32.24 16.93
C ASP A 57 -7.50 31.92 17.81
N THR A 58 -7.24 32.73 18.83
CA THR A 58 -6.11 32.57 19.74
C THR A 58 -6.55 32.52 21.20
N TYR A 59 -5.91 31.64 21.96
CA TYR A 59 -6.03 31.53 23.41
C TYR A 59 -4.64 31.53 24.03
N ARG A 60 -4.36 32.50 24.90
CA ARG A 60 -3.03 32.67 25.51
C ARG A 60 -3.03 32.23 26.95
N ILE A 61 -2.15 31.29 27.28
CA ILE A 61 -1.81 30.94 28.65
C ILE A 61 -0.63 31.82 29.05
N THR A 62 -0.83 32.69 30.04
CA THR A 62 0.24 33.49 30.65
C THR A 62 0.58 32.97 32.04
N ASN A 63 1.84 33.14 32.45
CA ASN A 63 2.32 32.69 33.76
C ASN A 63 1.93 31.23 34.05
N ALA A 64 2.39 30.31 33.18
CA ALA A 64 1.96 28.93 33.19
C ALA A 64 2.18 28.25 34.55
N LYS A 65 1.20 27.46 35.00
CA LYS A 65 1.23 26.71 36.26
C LYS A 65 0.93 25.24 35.99
N GLN A 66 1.23 24.38 36.96
CA GLN A 66 1.01 22.94 36.85
C GLN A 66 -0.44 22.59 36.45
N LYS A 67 -1.44 23.37 36.89
CA LYS A 67 -2.86 23.19 36.52
C LYS A 67 -3.16 23.35 35.03
N HIS A 68 -2.28 24.00 34.27
CA HIS A 68 -2.42 24.15 32.81
C HIS A 68 -1.89 22.92 32.06
N THR A 69 -1.28 21.94 32.75
CA THR A 69 -0.90 20.66 32.14
C THR A 69 -2.16 19.91 31.70
N GLY A 70 -2.15 19.37 30.50
CA GLY A 70 -3.24 18.54 29.99
C GLY A 70 -3.40 18.60 28.48
N LYS A 71 -4.49 18.00 28.03
CA LYS A 71 -4.88 17.91 26.62
C LYS A 71 -5.70 19.14 26.24
N TYR A 72 -5.33 19.80 25.15
CA TYR A 72 -6.03 20.95 24.58
C TYR A 72 -6.62 20.59 23.23
N GLN A 73 -7.82 21.10 22.97
CA GLN A 73 -8.50 21.06 21.68
C GLN A 73 -9.25 22.37 21.46
N CYS A 74 -9.53 22.69 20.21
CA CYS A 74 -10.38 23.83 19.86
C CYS A 74 -11.46 23.39 18.86
N ARG A 75 -12.50 24.21 18.74
CA ARG A 75 -13.53 24.06 17.73
C ARG A 75 -13.93 25.44 17.22
N SER A 76 -13.57 25.72 15.97
CA SER A 76 -14.03 26.90 15.24
C SER A 76 -15.51 26.75 14.87
N PRO A 77 -16.25 27.85 14.67
CA PRO A 77 -17.64 27.78 14.24
C PRO A 77 -17.80 26.98 12.93
N GLY A 78 -18.76 26.05 12.90
CA GLY A 78 -19.02 25.22 11.72
C GLY A 78 -17.98 24.12 11.43
N SER A 79 -16.93 23.98 12.24
CA SER A 79 -15.88 22.97 12.08
C SER A 79 -16.01 21.82 13.11
N MET A 80 -15.42 20.67 12.77
CA MET A 80 -15.22 19.57 13.73
C MET A 80 -14.10 19.91 14.73
N HIS A 81 -14.01 19.15 15.83
CA HIS A 81 -12.93 19.30 16.82
C HIS A 81 -11.55 19.20 16.19
N SER A 82 -10.61 19.98 16.72
CA SER A 82 -9.22 19.93 16.28
C SER A 82 -8.50 18.64 16.69
N ASN A 83 -7.30 18.46 16.13
CA ASN A 83 -6.28 17.58 16.71
C ASN A 83 -6.08 17.92 18.20
N SER A 84 -5.71 16.89 18.96
CA SER A 84 -5.40 17.01 20.39
C SER A 84 -3.93 17.34 20.57
N VAL A 85 -3.63 18.35 21.39
CA VAL A 85 -2.26 18.71 21.76
C VAL A 85 -2.10 18.60 23.27
N THR A 86 -1.02 17.95 23.73
CA THR A 86 -0.72 17.86 25.16
C THR A 86 0.34 18.87 25.55
N LEU A 87 0.01 19.76 26.49
CA LEU A 87 0.95 20.69 27.11
C LEU A 87 1.34 20.19 28.50
N MET A 88 2.63 20.20 28.81
CA MET A 88 3.15 19.87 30.13
C MET A 88 3.90 21.07 30.71
N VAL A 89 3.38 21.60 31.83
CA VAL A 89 4.06 22.62 32.62
C VAL A 89 4.78 21.91 33.76
N PHE A 90 6.10 21.85 33.69
CA PHE A 90 6.90 21.01 34.59
C PHE A 90 8.07 21.78 35.19
N TYR A 91 8.23 21.66 36.50
CA TYR A 91 9.33 22.27 37.24
C TYR A 91 10.50 21.29 37.29
N ASP A 92 11.60 21.64 36.63
CA ASP A 92 12.86 20.87 36.63
C ASP A 92 14.02 21.84 36.37
N TRP A 93 15.25 21.38 36.55
CA TRP A 93 16.45 22.15 36.19
C TRP A 93 16.65 22.21 34.68
N ILE A 94 16.36 21.11 33.98
CA ILE A 94 16.41 21.01 32.52
C ILE A 94 15.21 20.24 31.98
N ILE A 95 14.74 20.60 30.79
CA ILE A 95 13.65 19.92 30.08
C ILE A 95 14.08 19.55 28.67
N LEU A 96 13.54 18.43 28.18
CA LEU A 96 13.59 18.06 26.78
C LEU A 96 12.31 18.56 26.11
N GLN A 97 12.42 19.56 25.25
CA GLN A 97 11.34 20.08 24.46
C GLN A 97 11.25 19.32 23.14
N VAL A 98 10.10 18.74 22.88
CA VAL A 98 9.74 18.10 21.61
C VAL A 98 8.48 18.76 21.07
N PRO A 99 8.17 18.65 19.77
CA PRO A 99 6.97 19.25 19.21
C PRO A 99 5.71 18.72 19.91
N SER A 100 4.73 19.60 20.03
CA SER A 100 3.45 19.31 20.70
C SER A 100 2.47 18.54 19.81
N TYR A 101 2.74 18.49 18.50
CA TYR A 101 2.00 17.72 17.52
C TYR A 101 2.62 16.31 17.35
N MET A 102 1.81 15.38 16.84
CA MET A 102 2.24 14.03 16.52
C MET A 102 3.18 14.04 15.30
N VAL A 103 4.34 13.42 15.43
CA VAL A 103 5.34 13.28 14.36
C VAL A 103 5.20 11.89 13.75
N PHE A 104 4.87 11.81 12.47
CA PHE A 104 4.75 10.54 11.74
C PHE A 104 6.08 10.12 11.12
N GLU A 105 6.16 8.87 10.70
CA GLU A 105 7.22 8.40 9.81
C GLU A 105 7.42 9.35 8.62
N GLY A 106 8.68 9.69 8.33
CA GLY A 106 9.10 10.63 7.30
C GLY A 106 9.08 12.11 7.69
N ASP A 107 8.37 12.49 8.76
CA ASP A 107 8.38 13.86 9.26
C ASP A 107 9.72 14.18 9.98
N PRO A 108 10.16 15.45 10.00
CA PRO A 108 11.29 15.86 10.80
C PRO A 108 10.88 16.00 12.28
N LEU A 109 11.71 15.47 13.18
CA LEU A 109 11.62 15.76 14.61
C LEU A 109 12.72 16.74 15.00
N HIS A 110 12.33 17.86 15.61
CA HIS A 110 13.25 18.81 16.23
C HIS A 110 13.10 18.72 17.75
N MET A 111 14.20 18.47 18.45
CA MET A 111 14.24 18.41 19.90
C MET A 111 15.20 19.46 20.44
N ARG A 112 14.90 20.01 21.60
CA ARG A 112 15.73 21.00 22.27
C ARG A 112 15.89 20.67 23.74
N CYS A 113 17.12 20.59 24.21
CA CYS A 113 17.43 20.49 25.64
C CYS A 113 17.62 21.90 26.20
N ARG A 114 16.85 22.26 27.21
CA ARG A 114 16.83 23.63 27.74
C ARG A 114 16.88 23.64 29.26
N ALA A 115 17.74 24.51 29.81
CA ALA A 115 17.80 24.77 31.24
C ALA A 115 16.79 25.84 31.68
N TRP A 116 16.36 25.75 32.94
CA TRP A 116 15.49 26.75 33.54
C TRP A 116 16.15 28.12 33.56
N ASN A 117 15.35 29.17 33.40
CA ASN A 117 15.74 30.57 33.47
C ASN A 117 16.82 30.96 32.46
N ASN A 118 16.81 30.28 31.30
CA ASN A 118 17.80 30.44 30.23
C ASN A 118 19.26 30.32 30.72
N TRP A 119 19.50 29.49 31.75
CA TRP A 119 20.85 29.17 32.17
C TRP A 119 21.65 28.55 31.02
N SER A 120 22.95 28.82 30.99
CA SER A 120 23.84 28.20 30.02
C SER A 120 23.94 26.70 30.30
N LEU A 121 23.72 25.92 29.26
CA LEU A 121 23.85 24.47 29.28
C LEU A 121 25.04 24.10 28.40
N SER A 122 26.06 23.47 28.98
CA SER A 122 27.23 22.99 28.26
C SER A 122 27.22 21.47 28.16
N MET A 123 27.93 20.93 27.17
CA MET A 123 28.15 19.49 27.01
C MET A 123 26.81 18.73 27.04
N VAL A 124 25.89 19.17 26.17
CA VAL A 124 24.55 18.60 26.04
C VAL A 124 24.66 17.23 25.41
N THR A 125 24.01 16.25 26.02
CA THR A 125 23.95 14.87 25.53
C THR A 125 22.50 14.46 25.39
N TYR A 126 22.12 13.92 24.24
CA TYR A 126 20.82 13.33 24.00
C TYR A 126 20.90 11.82 24.06
N TYR A 127 19.91 11.20 24.68
CA TYR A 127 19.84 9.75 24.86
C TYR A 127 18.55 9.18 24.25
N LYS A 128 18.68 8.04 23.58
CA LYS A 128 17.56 7.17 23.18
C LYS A 128 17.77 5.80 23.78
N ASP A 129 16.82 5.34 24.60
CA ASP A 129 16.87 4.03 25.26
C ASP A 129 18.16 3.79 26.07
N GLY A 130 18.75 4.87 26.58
CA GLY A 130 20.02 4.87 27.33
C GLY A 130 21.28 5.04 26.49
N THR A 131 21.19 4.95 25.15
CA THR A 131 22.30 5.16 24.23
C THR A 131 22.44 6.62 23.85
N ASP A 132 23.67 7.13 23.83
CA ASP A 132 24.00 8.48 23.37
C ASP A 132 23.77 8.59 21.85
N ILE A 133 22.96 9.56 21.44
CA ILE A 133 22.63 9.85 20.03
C ILE A 133 23.08 11.25 19.61
N THR A 134 23.97 11.86 20.39
CA THR A 134 24.47 13.22 20.15
C THR A 134 25.36 13.26 18.91
N VAL A 135 25.11 14.20 18.01
CA VAL A 135 25.95 14.46 16.83
C VAL A 135 27.07 15.44 17.22
N GLN A 136 28.25 15.32 16.61
CA GLN A 136 29.35 16.28 16.83
C GLN A 136 28.87 17.72 16.55
N ASP A 137 29.26 18.66 17.42
CA ASP A 137 28.79 20.06 17.43
C ASP A 137 27.29 20.28 17.71
N ALA A 138 26.62 19.32 18.35
CA ALA A 138 25.24 19.51 18.79
C ALA A 138 25.12 20.75 19.69
N SER A 139 24.53 21.79 19.10
CA SER A 139 23.88 22.89 19.80
C SER A 139 22.90 22.37 20.86
N ALA A 140 22.26 23.26 21.61
CA ALA A 140 21.16 22.89 22.50
C ALA A 140 19.96 22.23 21.77
N GLU A 141 20.06 21.94 20.46
CA GLU A 141 19.05 21.32 19.60
C GLU A 141 19.60 20.11 18.84
N LEU A 142 18.77 19.07 18.70
CA LEU A 142 19.02 17.87 17.92
C LEU A 142 17.85 17.62 16.98
N SER A 143 18.12 17.30 15.71
CA SER A 143 17.09 16.97 14.73
C SER A 143 17.24 15.55 14.20
N ILE A 144 16.10 14.87 14.04
CA ILE A 144 15.96 13.65 13.23
C ILE A 144 15.26 14.10 11.95
N PRO A 145 15.98 14.31 10.83
CA PRO A 145 15.40 14.92 9.64
C PRO A 145 14.32 14.04 8.98
N ARG A 146 14.41 12.72 9.15
CA ARG A 146 13.42 11.75 8.68
C ARG A 146 13.14 10.74 9.78
N ALA A 147 12.01 10.89 10.46
CA ALA A 147 11.58 9.95 11.47
C ALA A 147 11.30 8.56 10.86
N GLN A 148 11.65 7.50 11.58
CA GLN A 148 11.33 6.12 11.21
C GLN A 148 10.66 5.44 12.41
N THR A 149 9.85 4.41 12.16
CA THR A 149 9.12 3.72 13.23
C THR A 149 10.07 3.15 14.30
N HIS A 150 11.24 2.65 13.90
CA HIS A 150 12.28 2.14 14.80
C HIS A 150 13.04 3.22 15.59
N HIS A 151 12.89 4.51 15.23
CA HIS A 151 13.35 5.61 16.06
C HIS A 151 12.47 5.77 17.31
N SER A 152 11.31 5.12 17.41
CA SER A 152 10.49 5.20 18.63
C SER A 152 11.26 4.70 19.85
N GLY A 153 11.03 5.31 21.01
CA GLY A 153 11.77 4.95 22.22
C GLY A 153 11.65 5.95 23.36
N ARG A 154 12.51 5.76 24.36
CA ARG A 154 12.62 6.60 25.57
C ARG A 154 13.74 7.63 25.39
N TYR A 155 13.35 8.90 25.29
CA TYR A 155 14.23 10.03 25.08
C TYR A 155 14.44 10.84 26.34
N HIS A 156 15.68 11.26 26.59
CA HIS A 156 16.00 12.27 27.59
C HIS A 156 17.27 13.01 27.18
N CYS A 157 17.55 14.14 27.80
CA CYS A 157 18.81 14.84 27.63
C CYS A 157 19.51 15.05 28.98
N SER A 158 20.81 15.25 28.93
CA SER A 158 21.59 15.75 30.05
C SER A 158 22.45 16.92 29.61
N GLY A 159 22.86 17.73 30.56
CA GLY A 159 23.81 18.80 30.31
C GLY A 159 24.35 19.36 31.61
N TRP A 160 25.38 20.18 31.50
CA TRP A 160 26.06 20.76 32.65
C TRP A 160 25.64 22.21 32.81
N THR A 161 25.16 22.56 34.00
CA THR A 161 24.80 23.93 34.37
C THR A 161 25.90 24.52 35.25
N ASN A 162 26.27 25.77 35.01
CA ASN A 162 27.19 26.50 35.88
C ASN A 162 26.39 27.19 37.01
N SER A 163 26.47 26.67 38.23
CA SER A 163 25.81 27.25 39.40
C SER A 163 26.85 27.56 40.47
N PHE A 164 27.00 28.86 40.80
CA PHE A 164 27.68 29.37 42.00
C PHE A 164 29.02 28.69 42.37
N LEU A 165 29.88 28.38 41.38
CA LEU A 165 31.24 27.78 41.49
C LEU A 165 31.36 26.26 41.26
N SER A 166 30.28 25.54 40.90
CA SER A 166 30.36 24.11 40.58
C SER A 166 29.61 23.74 39.29
N LEU A 167 30.26 22.93 38.45
CA LEU A 167 29.65 22.30 37.28
C LEU A 167 28.79 21.12 37.77
N THR A 168 27.46 21.24 37.66
CA THR A 168 26.53 20.17 38.02
C THR A 168 25.90 19.57 36.78
N LYS A 169 25.99 18.25 36.63
CA LYS A 169 25.25 17.51 35.60
C LYS A 169 23.77 17.45 35.97
N ARG A 170 22.92 17.88 35.07
CA ARG A 170 21.46 17.78 35.16
C ARG A 170 20.96 16.82 34.10
N VAL A 171 19.86 16.13 34.40
CA VAL A 171 19.23 15.15 33.52
C VAL A 171 17.75 15.46 33.45
N SER A 172 17.19 15.51 32.24
CA SER A 172 15.77 15.77 32.05
C SER A 172 14.96 14.52 32.40
N ARG A 173 13.66 14.71 32.64
CA ARG A 173 12.72 13.60 32.60
C ARG A 173 12.80 12.82 31.28
N VAL A 174 12.43 11.55 31.36
CA VAL A 174 12.31 10.66 30.20
C VAL A 174 10.96 10.87 29.53
N LEU A 175 10.98 11.03 28.21
CA LEU A 175 9.82 11.14 27.34
C LEU A 175 9.73 9.91 26.44
N HIS A 176 8.54 9.34 26.31
CA HIS A 176 8.28 8.34 25.29
C HIS A 176 7.87 9.05 24.00
N ILE A 177 8.66 8.89 22.94
CA ILE A 177 8.38 9.43 21.63
C ILE A 177 8.10 8.26 20.70
N SER A 178 6.93 8.26 20.08
CA SER A 178 6.50 7.27 19.10
C SER A 178 6.35 7.93 17.74
N PHE A 179 6.80 7.26 16.69
CA PHE A 179 6.58 7.66 15.31
C PHE A 179 5.63 6.67 14.64
N PRO A 180 4.33 6.97 14.58
CA PRO A 180 3.37 6.10 13.92
C PRO A 180 3.70 5.98 12.43
N GLU A 181 3.38 4.80 11.89
CA GLU A 181 3.55 4.51 10.47
C GLU A 181 2.70 5.48 9.62
N LEU A 182 3.26 6.03 8.56
CA LEU A 182 2.53 6.97 7.68
C LEU A 182 1.51 6.22 6.83
N PHE A 183 1.95 5.14 6.19
CA PHE A 183 1.11 4.20 5.44
C PHE A 183 1.67 2.78 5.58
N SER A 184 0.81 1.76 5.56
CA SER A 184 1.24 0.36 5.68
C SER A 184 2.14 -0.09 4.52
N CYS A 185 3.04 -1.05 4.75
CA CYS A 185 3.74 -1.73 3.66
C CYS A 185 2.75 -2.18 2.56
N PRO A 186 2.99 -1.85 1.28
CA PRO A 186 2.03 -2.12 0.24
C PRO A 186 1.97 -3.61 -0.10
N VAL A 187 0.81 -4.05 -0.58
CA VAL A 187 0.57 -5.41 -1.09
C VAL A 187 0.17 -5.31 -2.55
N LEU A 188 0.87 -6.06 -3.41
CA LEU A 188 0.48 -6.21 -4.80
C LEU A 188 -0.67 -7.23 -4.89
N SER A 189 -1.86 -6.75 -5.23
CA SER A 189 -3.04 -7.59 -5.46
C SER A 189 -3.25 -7.80 -6.95
N THR A 190 -3.59 -9.01 -7.39
CA THR A 190 -4.01 -9.31 -8.76
C THR A 190 -5.52 -9.55 -8.81
N ASP A 191 -6.13 -9.36 -9.98
CA ASP A 191 -7.58 -9.44 -10.18
C ASP A 191 -8.17 -10.86 -10.14
N ASN A 192 -7.41 -11.91 -10.47
CA ASN A 192 -7.96 -13.29 -10.46
C ASN A 192 -6.97 -14.46 -10.35
N SER A 193 -5.69 -14.31 -10.73
CA SER A 193 -4.75 -15.44 -10.72
C SER A 193 -3.28 -15.00 -10.81
N THR A 194 -2.38 -15.78 -10.23
CA THR A 194 -0.93 -15.71 -10.48
C THR A 194 -0.51 -16.49 -11.73
N GLU A 195 -1.44 -17.25 -12.32
CA GLU A 195 -1.24 -18.06 -13.51
C GLU A 195 -2.26 -17.74 -14.61
N PRO A 196 -2.29 -16.50 -15.14
CA PRO A 196 -3.24 -16.13 -16.17
C PRO A 196 -2.91 -16.77 -17.52
N LEU A 197 -3.92 -16.87 -18.39
CA LEU A 197 -3.76 -17.41 -19.73
C LEU A 197 -3.27 -16.35 -20.73
N GLU A 198 -2.44 -16.75 -21.69
CA GLU A 198 -2.01 -15.93 -22.83
C GLU A 198 -3.22 -15.42 -23.62
N GLY A 199 -3.18 -14.15 -24.01
CA GLY A 199 -4.30 -13.45 -24.65
C GLY A 199 -5.33 -12.88 -23.67
N GLY A 200 -5.30 -13.26 -22.39
CA GLY A 200 -6.09 -12.63 -21.34
C GLY A 200 -5.56 -11.25 -20.94
N SER A 201 -6.21 -10.62 -19.96
CA SER A 201 -5.75 -9.39 -19.33
C SER A 201 -5.28 -9.65 -17.90
N LEU A 202 -4.35 -8.85 -17.41
CA LEU A 202 -3.93 -8.84 -16.01
C LEU A 202 -4.08 -7.43 -15.46
N ARG A 203 -4.78 -7.29 -14.34
CA ARG A 203 -4.78 -6.05 -13.56
C ARG A 203 -4.13 -6.30 -12.20
N MET A 204 -3.23 -5.40 -11.86
CA MET A 204 -2.54 -5.35 -10.58
C MET A 204 -2.87 -4.06 -9.86
N SER A 205 -3.20 -4.15 -8.58
CA SER A 205 -3.48 -3.00 -7.71
C SER A 205 -2.48 -2.99 -6.57
N CYS A 206 -1.82 -1.86 -6.35
CA CYS A 206 -0.90 -1.66 -5.23
C CYS A 206 -1.66 -1.11 -4.03
N VAL A 207 -1.96 -1.97 -3.06
CA VAL A 207 -2.84 -1.64 -1.94
C VAL A 207 -2.01 -1.23 -0.72
N THR A 208 -2.30 -0.07 -0.15
CA THR A 208 -1.73 0.43 1.11
C THR A 208 -2.78 1.22 1.89
N HIS A 209 -2.61 1.31 3.21
CA HIS A 209 -3.49 2.07 4.08
C HIS A 209 -2.77 3.29 4.63
N LEU A 210 -3.15 4.48 4.14
CA LEU A 210 -2.67 5.76 4.65
C LEU A 210 -3.30 6.06 6.01
N SER A 211 -2.51 6.57 6.94
CA SER A 211 -2.98 6.98 8.26
C SER A 211 -4.12 8.02 8.14
N PRO A 212 -5.25 7.83 8.85
CA PRO A 212 -6.36 8.79 8.83
C PRO A 212 -5.96 10.21 9.26
N HIS A 213 -4.90 10.33 10.08
CA HIS A 213 -4.36 11.62 10.53
C HIS A 213 -3.52 12.34 9.47
N LYS A 214 -3.23 11.68 8.36
CA LYS A 214 -2.42 12.17 7.22
C LYS A 214 -3.17 11.98 5.90
N SER A 215 -4.50 12.03 5.91
CA SER A 215 -5.35 11.79 4.74
C SER A 215 -5.09 12.70 3.53
N HIS A 216 -4.44 13.85 3.74
CA HIS A 216 -4.10 14.80 2.68
C HIS A 216 -2.73 14.50 2.04
N THR A 217 -2.00 13.51 2.55
CA THR A 217 -0.70 13.11 1.99
C THR A 217 -0.91 12.48 0.62
N ARG A 218 -0.19 13.00 -0.38
CA ARG A 218 -0.16 12.45 -1.73
C ARG A 218 0.87 11.34 -1.84
N LEU A 219 0.42 10.19 -2.33
CA LEU A 219 1.24 9.01 -2.57
C LEU A 219 1.48 8.82 -4.06
N GLN A 220 2.67 8.35 -4.39
CA GLN A 220 3.08 7.94 -5.73
C GLN A 220 3.38 6.45 -5.73
N TYR A 221 3.04 5.80 -6.83
CA TYR A 221 3.12 4.37 -7.02
C TYR A 221 4.09 4.05 -8.15
N LEU A 222 4.87 2.99 -7.97
CA LEU A 222 5.74 2.41 -8.99
C LEU A 222 5.48 0.92 -9.08
N PHE A 223 5.48 0.38 -10.30
CA PHE A 223 5.37 -1.05 -10.56
C PHE A 223 6.65 -1.59 -11.15
N TYR A 224 7.03 -2.79 -10.74
CA TYR A 224 8.27 -3.45 -11.16
C TYR A 224 7.99 -4.82 -11.75
N ARG A 225 8.81 -5.22 -12.72
CA ARG A 225 8.95 -6.60 -13.20
C ARG A 225 10.42 -6.97 -13.24
N ASN A 226 10.78 -8.04 -12.56
CA ASN A 226 12.16 -8.52 -12.45
C ASN A 226 13.14 -7.41 -11.98
N GLY A 227 12.66 -6.53 -11.09
CA GLY A 227 13.41 -5.40 -10.56
C GLY A 227 13.47 -4.16 -11.46
N ALA A 228 13.05 -4.24 -12.73
CA ALA A 228 12.96 -3.09 -13.63
C ALA A 228 11.62 -2.36 -13.46
N VAL A 229 11.62 -1.03 -13.55
CA VAL A 229 10.40 -0.20 -13.49
C VAL A 229 9.57 -0.43 -14.75
N LEU A 230 8.30 -0.79 -14.57
CA LEU A 230 7.30 -0.87 -15.63
C LEU A 230 6.55 0.46 -15.79
N GLN A 231 6.21 1.08 -14.66
CA GLN A 231 5.33 2.25 -14.59
C GLN A 231 5.61 3.04 -13.31
N GLY A 232 5.37 4.34 -13.35
CA GLY A 232 5.55 5.27 -12.24
C GLY A 232 6.93 5.94 -12.20
N PRO A 233 7.12 6.93 -11.30
CA PRO A 233 6.19 7.33 -10.23
C PRO A 233 4.98 8.12 -10.72
N GLU A 234 3.78 7.74 -10.26
CA GLU A 234 2.53 8.44 -10.59
C GLU A 234 1.45 8.20 -9.53
N SER A 235 0.31 8.87 -9.61
CA SER A 235 -0.79 8.71 -8.64
C SER A 235 -1.69 7.50 -8.90
N ALA A 236 -1.48 6.76 -10.00
CA ALA A 236 -2.27 5.58 -10.34
C ALA A 236 -1.87 4.38 -9.47
N LEU A 237 -2.81 3.86 -8.69
CA LEU A 237 -2.59 2.68 -7.85
C LEU A 237 -2.72 1.36 -8.61
N GLU A 238 -3.10 1.39 -9.89
CA GLU A 238 -3.33 0.21 -10.73
C GLU A 238 -2.40 0.20 -11.95
N TYR A 239 -1.97 -1.01 -12.31
CA TYR A 239 -1.27 -1.30 -13.55
C TYR A 239 -1.98 -2.44 -14.28
N SER A 240 -2.24 -2.27 -15.57
CA SER A 240 -2.93 -3.26 -16.37
C SER A 240 -2.17 -3.63 -17.63
N VAL A 241 -2.08 -4.94 -17.91
CA VAL A 241 -1.62 -5.49 -19.18
C VAL A 241 -2.85 -6.01 -19.92
N PRO A 242 -3.35 -5.32 -20.96
CA PRO A 242 -4.60 -5.69 -21.61
C PRO A 242 -4.55 -7.03 -22.36
N VAL A 243 -3.38 -7.36 -22.92
CA VAL A 243 -3.15 -8.59 -23.68
C VAL A 243 -1.85 -9.23 -23.21
N LEU A 244 -1.97 -10.31 -22.45
CA LEU A 244 -0.86 -11.07 -21.91
C LEU A 244 -0.15 -11.90 -22.98
N ARG A 245 1.18 -11.88 -22.91
CA ARG A 245 2.07 -12.74 -23.70
C ARG A 245 2.93 -13.55 -22.75
N LEU A 246 3.51 -14.66 -23.21
CA LEU A 246 4.45 -15.44 -22.39
C LEU A 246 5.61 -14.60 -21.82
N ALA A 247 6.07 -13.60 -22.58
CA ALA A 247 7.13 -12.67 -22.18
C ALA A 247 6.76 -11.75 -21.00
N GLU A 248 5.47 -11.65 -20.66
CA GLU A 248 4.99 -10.93 -19.48
C GLU A 248 5.13 -11.75 -18.19
N SER A 249 5.62 -12.99 -18.26
CA SER A 249 5.92 -13.75 -17.04
C SER A 249 7.10 -13.13 -16.28
N GLY A 250 7.04 -13.13 -14.95
CA GLY A 250 8.11 -12.56 -14.14
C GLY A 250 7.72 -12.35 -12.69
N SER A 251 8.69 -11.83 -11.93
CA SER A 251 8.49 -11.43 -10.54
C SER A 251 8.04 -9.97 -10.49
N TYR A 252 6.81 -9.75 -10.03
CA TYR A 252 6.19 -8.43 -9.94
C TYR A 252 6.21 -7.90 -8.51
N SER A 253 6.41 -6.60 -8.36
CA SER A 253 6.21 -5.91 -7.08
C SER A 253 5.76 -4.48 -7.32
N CYS A 254 5.21 -3.85 -6.30
CA CYS A 254 4.93 -2.42 -6.33
C CYS A 254 5.63 -1.69 -5.19
N GLU A 255 5.80 -0.39 -5.36
CA GLU A 255 6.36 0.51 -4.37
C GLU A 255 5.45 1.72 -4.21
N VAL A 256 5.31 2.16 -2.97
CA VAL A 256 4.59 3.37 -2.62
C VAL A 256 5.57 4.33 -1.94
N GLN A 257 5.55 5.58 -2.40
CA GLN A 257 6.35 6.65 -1.83
C GLN A 257 5.56 7.93 -1.66
N THR A 258 5.97 8.79 -0.72
CA THR A 258 5.55 10.19 -0.67
C THR A 258 6.14 10.97 -1.85
N GLU A 259 5.54 12.10 -2.26
CA GLU A 259 6.09 12.98 -3.31
C GLU A 259 7.53 13.46 -3.03
N THR A 260 7.90 13.60 -1.76
CA THR A 260 9.25 14.00 -1.32
C THR A 260 10.22 12.82 -1.15
N SER A 261 9.75 11.59 -1.40
CA SER A 261 10.45 10.33 -1.08
C SER A 261 11.02 10.29 0.35
N SER A 262 10.34 10.92 1.32
CA SER A 262 10.69 10.85 2.75
C SER A 262 10.31 9.50 3.36
N VAL A 263 9.25 8.87 2.84
CA VAL A 263 8.85 7.50 3.14
C VAL A 263 8.67 6.73 1.83
N GLN A 264 9.29 5.55 1.75
CA GLN A 264 9.23 4.65 0.62
C GLN A 264 9.14 3.21 1.12
N LYS A 265 8.18 2.44 0.62
CA LYS A 265 7.98 1.04 1.00
C LYS A 265 7.64 0.22 -0.23
N ARG A 266 8.21 -0.98 -0.29
CA ARG A 266 8.03 -1.92 -1.41
C ARG A 266 7.32 -3.18 -0.96
N SER A 267 6.42 -3.68 -1.80
CA SER A 267 5.70 -4.92 -1.57
C SER A 267 6.64 -6.12 -1.66
N PRO A 268 6.28 -7.26 -1.05
CA PRO A 268 6.81 -8.54 -1.45
C PRO A 268 6.62 -8.78 -2.95
N GLN A 269 7.48 -9.64 -3.50
CA GLN A 269 7.40 -10.05 -4.89
C GLN A 269 6.34 -11.13 -5.10
N VAL A 270 5.59 -11.04 -6.20
CA VAL A 270 4.60 -12.02 -6.65
C VAL A 270 5.06 -12.57 -8.00
N LEU A 271 5.25 -13.89 -8.08
CA LEU A 271 5.59 -14.55 -9.33
C LEU A 271 4.33 -14.73 -10.18
N ILE A 272 4.31 -14.12 -11.35
CA ILE A 272 3.23 -14.29 -12.34
C ILE A 272 3.76 -15.12 -13.50
N THR A 273 3.06 -16.23 -13.78
CA THR A 273 3.42 -17.17 -14.84
C THR A 273 2.31 -17.24 -15.87
N VAL A 274 2.51 -16.61 -17.03
CA VAL A 274 1.53 -16.66 -18.12
C VAL A 274 1.58 -18.05 -18.77
N LYS A 275 0.44 -18.75 -18.80
CA LYS A 275 0.32 -20.10 -19.38
C LYS A 275 -0.51 -20.08 -20.67
N ARG A 276 -0.37 -21.08 -21.54
CA ARG A 276 -1.35 -21.29 -22.63
C ARG A 276 -2.46 -22.23 -22.19
N ALA A 277 -3.66 -22.09 -22.75
CA ALA A 277 -4.76 -22.99 -22.44
C ALA A 277 -4.44 -24.42 -22.90
N PRO A 278 -4.67 -25.46 -22.06
CA PRO A 278 -4.58 -26.85 -22.49
C PRO A 278 -5.71 -27.18 -23.48
N VAL A 279 -5.49 -28.19 -24.31
CA VAL A 279 -6.54 -28.69 -25.22
C VAL A 279 -7.69 -29.30 -24.41
N SER A 280 -8.93 -28.91 -24.71
CA SER A 280 -10.14 -29.46 -24.09
C SER A 280 -11.36 -29.37 -25.03
N GLY A 281 -12.40 -30.15 -24.73
CA GLY A 281 -13.64 -30.20 -25.51
C GLY A 281 -13.44 -30.74 -26.93
N VAL A 282 -12.66 -31.81 -27.08
CA VAL A 282 -12.40 -32.45 -28.38
C VAL A 282 -13.65 -33.23 -28.80
N THR A 283 -14.15 -32.97 -30.00
CA THR A 283 -15.35 -33.60 -30.56
C THR A 283 -15.09 -34.13 -31.97
N LEU A 284 -15.83 -35.16 -32.38
CA LEU A 284 -15.69 -35.81 -33.67
C LEU A 284 -17.02 -35.73 -34.41
N GLU A 285 -17.00 -35.12 -35.59
CA GLU A 285 -18.14 -35.06 -36.51
C GLU A 285 -17.93 -35.98 -37.71
N VAL A 286 -19.00 -36.64 -38.16
CA VAL A 286 -18.99 -37.59 -39.27
C VAL A 286 -19.91 -37.13 -40.40
N GLN A 287 -19.42 -37.22 -41.64
CA GLN A 287 -20.18 -36.95 -42.86
C GLN A 287 -20.06 -38.14 -43.83
N PRO A 288 -21.18 -38.76 -44.27
CA PRO A 288 -22.59 -38.43 -43.94
C PRO A 288 -22.95 -38.62 -42.46
N ARG A 289 -23.88 -37.77 -41.99
CA ARG A 289 -24.36 -37.80 -40.60
C ARG A 289 -24.94 -39.17 -40.27
N GLY A 290 -24.59 -39.69 -39.10
CA GLY A 290 -24.99 -41.03 -38.66
C GLY A 290 -23.98 -42.13 -38.98
N GLY A 291 -22.91 -41.85 -39.73
CA GLY A 291 -21.81 -42.80 -39.94
C GLY A 291 -22.14 -44.01 -40.82
N GLN A 292 -23.31 -44.03 -41.47
CA GLN A 292 -23.68 -45.01 -42.49
C GLN A 292 -23.24 -44.52 -43.87
N VAL A 293 -22.34 -45.26 -44.52
CA VAL A 293 -21.72 -44.88 -45.80
C VAL A 293 -21.82 -46.06 -46.77
N LYS A 294 -22.18 -45.80 -48.04
CA LYS A 294 -22.16 -46.87 -49.05
C LYS A 294 -20.74 -47.18 -49.50
N GLU A 295 -20.50 -48.44 -49.86
CA GLU A 295 -19.23 -48.83 -50.45
C GLU A 295 -18.94 -48.00 -51.72
N GLY A 296 -17.71 -47.49 -51.84
CA GLY A 296 -17.31 -46.58 -52.91
C GLY A 296 -17.60 -45.08 -52.65
N GLU A 297 -18.39 -44.72 -51.64
CA GLU A 297 -18.64 -43.32 -51.29
C GLU A 297 -17.52 -42.71 -50.43
N ARG A 298 -17.52 -41.38 -50.33
CA ARG A 298 -16.54 -40.61 -49.56
C ARG A 298 -16.99 -40.42 -48.12
N LEU A 299 -16.15 -40.79 -47.16
CA LEU A 299 -16.31 -40.51 -45.73
C LEU A 299 -15.37 -39.38 -45.30
N VAL A 300 -15.90 -38.42 -44.56
CA VAL A 300 -15.11 -37.36 -43.91
C VAL A 300 -15.40 -37.35 -42.42
N LEU A 301 -14.34 -37.48 -41.62
CA LEU A 301 -14.36 -37.30 -40.18
C LEU A 301 -13.64 -35.99 -39.85
N SER A 302 -14.24 -35.15 -39.02
CA SER A 302 -13.70 -33.84 -38.61
C SER A 302 -13.46 -33.81 -37.11
N CYS A 303 -12.25 -33.41 -36.69
CA CYS A 303 -11.89 -33.29 -35.28
C CYS A 303 -11.95 -31.81 -34.88
N LEU A 304 -12.85 -31.47 -33.97
CA LEU A 304 -13.06 -30.10 -33.50
C LEU A 304 -12.56 -29.96 -32.06
N VAL A 305 -11.97 -28.80 -31.74
CA VAL A 305 -11.44 -28.47 -30.41
C VAL A 305 -12.15 -27.23 -29.89
N ALA A 306 -12.81 -27.33 -28.74
CA ALA A 306 -13.52 -26.19 -28.15
C ALA A 306 -12.56 -25.16 -27.53
N ALA A 307 -11.48 -25.61 -26.88
CA ALA A 307 -10.48 -24.72 -26.29
C ALA A 307 -9.06 -25.31 -26.37
N GLY A 308 -8.08 -24.45 -26.56
CA GLY A 308 -6.66 -24.78 -26.64
C GLY A 308 -5.90 -23.64 -27.30
N ALA A 309 -4.67 -23.36 -26.84
CA ALA A 309 -3.86 -22.26 -27.37
C ALA A 309 -2.49 -22.74 -27.86
N GLY A 310 -1.96 -22.01 -28.86
CA GLY A 310 -0.75 -22.39 -29.58
C GLY A 310 -0.97 -23.47 -30.63
N PRO A 311 0.10 -24.03 -31.23
CA PRO A 311 -0.01 -25.09 -32.22
C PRO A 311 -0.64 -26.36 -31.62
N ILE A 312 -1.69 -26.88 -32.27
CA ILE A 312 -2.40 -28.11 -31.87
C ILE A 312 -2.10 -29.19 -32.90
N SER A 313 -1.65 -30.36 -32.42
CA SER A 313 -1.43 -31.56 -33.23
C SER A 313 -2.60 -32.52 -33.09
N PHE A 314 -3.02 -33.10 -34.21
CA PHE A 314 -4.13 -34.04 -34.28
C PHE A 314 -3.62 -35.45 -34.58
N SER A 315 -4.37 -36.47 -34.15
CA SER A 315 -4.16 -37.84 -34.57
C SER A 315 -5.48 -38.60 -34.63
N TRP A 316 -5.66 -39.36 -35.70
CA TRP A 316 -6.83 -40.18 -35.94
C TRP A 316 -6.56 -41.64 -35.62
N HIS A 317 -7.51 -42.26 -34.94
CA HIS A 317 -7.37 -43.62 -34.45
C HIS A 317 -8.66 -44.39 -34.70
N ARG A 318 -8.50 -45.70 -34.88
CA ARG A 318 -9.60 -46.66 -34.91
C ARG A 318 -9.40 -47.64 -33.77
N GLN A 319 -10.49 -47.97 -33.07
CA GLN A 319 -10.44 -48.92 -31.97
C GLN A 319 -9.91 -50.29 -32.42
N GLY A 320 -8.99 -50.86 -31.64
CA GLY A 320 -8.36 -52.15 -31.93
C GLY A 320 -7.19 -52.07 -32.91
N SER A 321 -6.91 -50.91 -33.51
CA SER A 321 -5.68 -50.68 -34.29
C SER A 321 -4.71 -49.80 -33.51
N ALA A 322 -3.42 -50.12 -33.59
CA ALA A 322 -2.33 -49.26 -33.08
C ALA A 322 -1.88 -48.21 -34.11
N GLU A 323 -2.41 -48.26 -35.33
CA GLU A 323 -2.01 -47.39 -36.43
C GLU A 323 -2.66 -46.00 -36.32
N VAL A 324 -1.86 -44.96 -36.57
CA VAL A 324 -2.35 -43.59 -36.69
C VAL A 324 -2.78 -43.35 -38.13
N LEU A 325 -4.08 -43.16 -38.33
CA LEU A 325 -4.72 -43.07 -39.65
C LEU A 325 -4.52 -41.72 -40.35
N GLY A 326 -4.17 -40.68 -39.58
CA GLY A 326 -3.99 -39.32 -40.09
C GLY A 326 -3.61 -38.34 -38.99
N LYS A 327 -3.10 -37.17 -39.37
CA LYS A 327 -2.64 -36.11 -38.45
C LYS A 327 -3.25 -34.72 -38.71
N ASP A 328 -4.10 -34.60 -39.73
CA ASP A 328 -4.81 -33.36 -40.04
C ASP A 328 -6.10 -33.22 -39.23
N THR A 329 -6.71 -32.03 -39.29
CA THR A 329 -8.02 -31.74 -38.68
C THR A 329 -9.14 -32.60 -39.24
N HIS A 330 -8.94 -33.18 -40.43
CA HIS A 330 -9.87 -34.08 -41.09
C HIS A 330 -9.19 -35.41 -41.45
N LEU A 331 -9.93 -36.51 -41.31
CA LEU A 331 -9.60 -37.79 -41.93
C LEU A 331 -10.58 -38.03 -43.09
N VAL A 332 -10.04 -38.16 -44.29
CA VAL A 332 -10.82 -38.37 -45.51
C VAL A 332 -10.54 -39.77 -46.05
N ILE A 333 -11.58 -40.58 -46.18
CA ILE A 333 -11.55 -41.85 -46.91
C ILE A 333 -12.29 -41.62 -48.23
N PRO A 334 -11.57 -41.48 -49.38
CA PRO A 334 -12.18 -41.07 -50.63
C PRO A 334 -13.19 -42.07 -51.20
N SER A 335 -12.95 -43.36 -50.98
CA SER A 335 -13.76 -44.48 -51.45
C SER A 335 -13.76 -45.55 -50.36
N VAL A 336 -14.85 -45.62 -49.61
CA VAL A 336 -15.01 -46.50 -48.44
C VAL A 336 -15.14 -47.97 -48.86
N GLN A 337 -14.43 -48.85 -48.16
CA GLN A 337 -14.48 -50.31 -48.30
C GLN A 337 -15.11 -50.95 -47.07
N GLY A 338 -15.58 -52.20 -47.16
CA GLY A 338 -16.11 -52.91 -45.98
C GLY A 338 -15.13 -52.99 -44.80
N SER A 339 -13.83 -53.01 -45.07
CA SER A 339 -12.77 -52.93 -44.05
C SER A 339 -12.73 -51.59 -43.30
N ASP A 340 -13.35 -50.53 -43.82
CA ASP A 340 -13.41 -49.19 -43.23
C ASP A 340 -14.57 -49.01 -42.21
N ALA A 341 -15.34 -50.06 -41.91
CA ALA A 341 -16.26 -50.09 -40.77
C ALA A 341 -15.54 -50.22 -39.40
N GLY A 342 -15.91 -49.40 -38.42
CA GLY A 342 -15.32 -49.46 -37.08
C GLY A 342 -15.63 -48.26 -36.18
N LEU A 343 -15.09 -48.26 -34.96
CA LEU A 343 -15.18 -47.15 -34.01
C LEU A 343 -13.98 -46.21 -34.16
N TYR A 344 -14.25 -44.96 -34.52
CA TYR A 344 -13.23 -43.93 -34.74
C TYR A 344 -13.22 -42.93 -33.58
N TYR A 345 -12.04 -42.44 -33.24
CA TYR A 345 -11.86 -41.30 -32.35
C TYR A 345 -10.66 -40.47 -32.79
N CYS A 346 -10.67 -39.18 -32.46
CA CYS A 346 -9.54 -38.30 -32.67
C CYS A 346 -8.94 -37.85 -31.34
N LYS A 347 -7.63 -37.59 -31.34
CA LYS A 347 -6.92 -36.97 -30.23
C LYS A 347 -6.34 -35.64 -30.71
N ALA A 348 -6.46 -34.61 -29.88
CA ALA A 348 -5.83 -33.32 -30.10
C ALA A 348 -4.93 -32.98 -28.91
N SER A 349 -3.76 -32.42 -29.18
CA SER A 349 -2.77 -32.12 -28.15
C SER A 349 -2.00 -30.85 -28.46
N ASN A 350 -1.63 -30.11 -27.42
CA ASN A 350 -0.63 -29.06 -27.47
C ASN A 350 0.43 -29.33 -26.40
N TRP A 351 1.45 -28.48 -26.31
CA TRP A 351 2.52 -28.60 -25.30
C TRP A 351 2.01 -28.57 -23.85
N ASN A 352 0.78 -28.13 -23.61
CA ASN A 352 0.23 -27.94 -22.27
C ASN A 352 -0.84 -28.99 -21.89
N GLY A 353 -1.19 -29.91 -22.79
CA GLY A 353 -2.15 -30.98 -22.51
C GLY A 353 -2.71 -31.65 -23.76
N ALA A 354 -3.38 -32.79 -23.56
CA ALA A 354 -4.03 -33.56 -24.61
C ALA A 354 -5.43 -33.97 -24.19
N ALA A 355 -6.34 -34.06 -25.15
CA ALA A 355 -7.70 -34.54 -24.97
C ALA A 355 -8.13 -35.39 -26.17
N GLN A 356 -9.16 -36.23 -25.97
CA GLN A 356 -9.68 -37.12 -27.00
C GLN A 356 -11.19 -36.98 -27.15
N SER A 357 -11.69 -37.22 -28.36
CA SER A 357 -13.13 -37.24 -28.62
C SER A 357 -13.81 -38.47 -28.03
N ALA A 358 -15.14 -38.39 -27.90
CA ALA A 358 -15.96 -39.61 -27.85
C ALA A 358 -15.79 -40.42 -29.15
N GLN A 359 -16.10 -41.72 -29.07
CA GLN A 359 -16.02 -42.63 -30.21
C GLN A 359 -17.27 -42.50 -31.09
N VAL A 360 -17.09 -42.60 -32.40
CA VAL A 360 -18.19 -42.63 -33.38
C VAL A 360 -18.12 -43.91 -34.20
N GLN A 361 -19.27 -44.58 -34.32
CA GLN A 361 -19.41 -45.80 -35.11
C GLN A 361 -19.58 -45.43 -36.59
N VAL A 362 -18.74 -46.04 -37.43
CA VAL A 362 -18.88 -46.04 -38.89
C VAL A 362 -19.31 -47.43 -39.33
N THR A 363 -20.33 -47.48 -40.18
CA THR A 363 -20.86 -48.71 -40.78
C THR A 363 -20.89 -48.56 -42.29
N VAL A 364 -20.45 -49.58 -43.00
CA VAL A 364 -20.41 -49.61 -44.46
C VAL A 364 -21.54 -50.50 -44.96
N ILE A 365 -22.37 -49.96 -45.85
CA ILE A 365 -23.46 -50.69 -46.50
C ILE A 365 -23.08 -50.98 -47.95
N GLY A 366 -23.28 -52.24 -48.38
CA GLY A 366 -22.96 -52.71 -49.73
C GLY A 366 -23.94 -52.24 -50.80
#